data_AF-A0A657BDP1-F1
#
_entry.id   AF-A0A657BDP1-F1
#
_cell.length_a   1.000
_cell.length_b   1.000
_cell.length_c   1.000
_cell.angle_alpha   90.00
_cell.angle_beta   90.00
_cell.angle_gamma   90.00
#
_symmetry.space_group_name_H-M   'P 1'
#
loop_
_entity.id
_entity.type
_entity.pdbx_description
1 polymer ?
#
loop_
_entity_poly.entity_id
_entity_poly.type
_entity_poly.pdbx_seq_one_letter_code
_entity_poly.pdbx_strand_id
1 'polypeptide(L)'
;MLLMQKQKGFTLIELMIVVAIIGILASIAYPGYQESVAKTRRANAQGEMLALSSALERRYSEVNHYSDAAAAGADTGAPDASLYIIEPEVVQFYTITISETDGG
;
A
#
# COMPACT_ATOMS: atom_id res chain seq x y z
N MET A 1 -44.14 -43.27 -9.72
CA MET A 1 -42.78 -43.86 -9.66
C MET A 1 -41.78 -42.70 -9.67
N LEU A 2 -41.08 -42.46 -8.56
CA LEU A 2 -40.14 -41.33 -8.43
C LEU A 2 -38.77 -41.75 -9.00
N LEU A 3 -38.31 -41.03 -10.03
CA LEU A 3 -36.98 -41.22 -10.61
C LEU A 3 -35.93 -40.64 -9.66
N MET A 4 -35.17 -41.51 -9.00
CA MET A 4 -34.04 -41.12 -8.16
C MET A 4 -32.93 -40.55 -9.06
N GLN A 5 -32.72 -39.24 -9.01
CA GLN A 5 -31.61 -38.57 -9.69
C GLN A 5 -30.30 -39.04 -9.04
N LYS A 6 -29.44 -39.74 -9.79
CA LYS A 6 -28.10 -40.11 -9.32
C LYS A 6 -27.28 -38.84 -9.12
N GLN A 7 -26.94 -38.51 -7.87
CA GLN A 7 -25.98 -37.45 -7.60
C GLN A 7 -24.62 -37.83 -8.21
N LYS A 8 -24.19 -37.09 -9.23
CA LYS A 8 -22.83 -37.20 -9.78
C LYS A 8 -21.90 -36.39 -8.88
N GLY A 9 -21.06 -37.07 -8.11
CA GLY A 9 -19.98 -36.45 -7.35
C GLY A 9 -18.79 -36.10 -8.26
N PHE A 10 -17.99 -35.12 -7.84
CA PHE A 10 -16.74 -34.74 -8.49
C PHE A 10 -15.68 -35.82 -8.23
N THR A 11 -14.84 -36.12 -9.22
CA THR A 11 -13.76 -37.10 -9.03
C THR A 11 -12.53 -36.45 -8.39
N LEU A 12 -11.76 -37.24 -7.65
CA LEU A 12 -10.51 -36.77 -7.04
C LEU A 12 -9.51 -36.29 -8.10
N ILE A 13 -9.47 -36.97 -9.26
CA ILE A 13 -8.58 -36.62 -10.36
C ILE A 13 -8.95 -35.28 -11.01
N GLU A 14 -10.25 -34.96 -11.17
CA GLU A 14 -10.68 -33.64 -11.65
C GLU A 14 -10.20 -32.55 -10.68
N LEU A 15 -10.29 -32.78 -9.38
CA LEU A 15 -9.84 -31.80 -8.39
C LEU A 15 -8.31 -31.61 -8.43
N MET A 16 -7.54 -32.68 -8.61
CA MET A 16 -6.08 -32.58 -8.72
C MET A 16 -5.64 -31.78 -9.95
N ILE A 17 -6.31 -31.94 -11.08
CA ILE A 17 -6.01 -31.18 -12.30
C ILE A 17 -6.33 -29.69 -12.09
N VAL A 18 -7.46 -29.38 -11.45
CA VAL A 18 -7.84 -27.99 -11.13
C VAL A 18 -6.79 -27.33 -10.24
N VAL A 19 -6.34 -28.01 -9.17
CA VAL A 19 -5.30 -27.47 -8.27
C VAL A 19 -3.97 -27.30 -8.99
N ALA A 20 -3.60 -28.24 -9.87
CA ALA A 20 -2.38 -28.12 -10.68
C ALA A 20 -2.41 -26.90 -11.59
N ILE A 21 -3.54 -26.63 -12.26
CA ILE A 21 -3.71 -25.44 -13.11
C ILE A 21 -3.62 -24.16 -12.28
N ILE A 22 -4.32 -24.10 -11.14
CA ILE A 22 -4.27 -22.94 -10.23
C ILE A 22 -2.84 -22.69 -9.74
N GLY A 23 -2.10 -23.75 -9.39
CA GLY A 23 -0.70 -23.62 -8.96
C GLY A 23 0.20 -23.00 -10.03
N ILE A 24 0.04 -23.41 -11.29
CA ILE A 24 0.80 -22.84 -12.42
C ILE A 24 0.46 -21.35 -12.57
N LEU A 25 -0.83 -21.01 -12.60
CA LEU A 25 -1.28 -19.61 -12.73
C LEU A 25 -0.80 -18.75 -11.56
N ALA A 26 -0.89 -19.25 -10.33
CA ALA A 26 -0.47 -18.55 -9.12
C ALA A 26 1.04 -18.23 -9.14
N SER A 27 1.87 -19.14 -9.63
CA SER A 27 3.33 -18.92 -9.69
C SER A 27 3.73 -17.75 -10.60
N ILE A 28 2.96 -17.48 -11.65
CA ILE A 28 3.18 -16.36 -12.57
C ILE A 28 2.48 -15.09 -12.06
N ALA A 29 1.26 -15.22 -11.55
CA ALA A 29 0.45 -14.08 -11.12
C ALA A 29 0.95 -13.43 -9.82
N TYR A 30 1.47 -14.22 -8.89
CA TYR A 30 1.91 -13.74 -7.57
C TYR A 30 3.03 -12.69 -7.63
N PRO A 31 4.15 -12.87 -8.37
CA PRO A 31 5.16 -11.83 -8.48
C PRO A 31 4.64 -10.55 -9.15
N GLY A 32 3.82 -10.70 -10.21
CA GLY A 32 3.22 -9.54 -10.89
C GLY A 32 2.27 -8.73 -10.01
N TYR A 33 1.50 -9.41 -9.15
CA TYR A 33 0.66 -8.74 -8.16
C TYR A 33 1.50 -7.96 -7.13
N GLN A 34 2.56 -8.57 -6.59
CA GLN A 34 3.46 -7.90 -5.65
C GLN A 34 4.10 -6.64 -6.26
N GLU A 35 4.54 -6.70 -7.52
CA GLU A 35 5.10 -5.55 -8.21
C GLU A 35 4.07 -4.44 -8.42
N SER A 36 2.85 -4.78 -8.82
CA SER A 36 1.75 -3.81 -8.96
C SER A 36 1.45 -3.09 -7.64
N VAL A 37 1.37 -3.84 -6.54
CA VAL A 37 1.18 -3.28 -5.20
C VAL A 37 2.36 -2.37 -4.83
N ALA A 38 3.60 -2.78 -5.08
CA ALA A 38 4.78 -1.96 -4.82
C ALA A 38 4.79 -0.66 -5.64
N LYS A 39 4.37 -0.71 -6.91
CA LYS A 39 4.25 0.47 -7.78
C LYS A 39 3.19 1.45 -7.25
N THR A 40 2.01 0.96 -6.89
CA THR A 40 0.96 1.79 -6.28
C THR A 40 1.45 2.47 -5.01
N ARG A 41 2.15 1.73 -4.14
CA ARG A 41 2.72 2.30 -2.91
C ARG A 41 3.74 3.40 -3.16
N ARG A 42 4.63 3.23 -4.16
CA ARG A 42 5.57 4.29 -4.55
C ARG A 42 4.85 5.52 -5.10
N ALA A 43 3.79 5.35 -5.86
CA ALA A 43 2.99 6.46 -6.36
C ALA A 43 2.30 7.22 -5.21
N ASN A 44 1.78 6.50 -4.21
CA ASN A 44 1.20 7.13 -3.01
C ASN A 44 2.26 7.93 -2.24
N ALA A 45 3.43 7.34 -1.99
CA ALA A 45 4.53 8.04 -1.32
C ALA A 45 4.97 9.31 -2.08
N GLN A 46 5.02 9.27 -3.41
CA GLN A 46 5.28 10.46 -4.23
C GLN A 46 4.20 11.53 -4.06
N GLY A 47 2.92 11.13 -4.02
CA GLY A 47 1.80 12.04 -3.76
C GLY A 47 1.89 12.69 -2.37
N GLU A 48 2.22 11.91 -1.35
CA GLU A 48 2.42 12.40 0.02
C GLU A 48 3.61 13.37 0.10
N MET A 49 4.71 13.10 -0.59
CA MET A 49 5.86 14.02 -0.66
C MET A 49 5.49 15.35 -1.32
N LEU A 50 4.66 15.34 -2.37
CA LEU A 50 4.18 16.57 -3.01
C LEU A 50 3.25 17.37 -2.10
N ALA A 51 2.32 16.68 -1.41
CA ALA A 51 1.45 17.30 -0.42
C ALA A 51 2.28 17.95 0.70
N LEU A 52 3.29 17.24 1.21
CA LEU A 52 4.23 17.76 2.19
C LEU A 52 4.98 19.00 1.67
N SER A 53 5.51 18.98 0.44
CA SER A 53 6.17 20.14 -0.17
C SER A 53 5.26 21.38 -0.19
N SER A 54 4.00 21.22 -0.59
CA SER A 54 3.04 22.33 -0.62
C SER A 54 2.70 22.87 0.78
N ALA A 55 2.65 21.99 1.79
CA ALA A 55 2.44 22.39 3.18
C ALA A 55 3.64 23.19 3.71
N LEU A 56 4.86 22.78 3.37
CA LEU A 56 6.08 23.52 3.70
C LEU A 56 6.13 24.91 3.03
N GLU A 57 5.76 25.01 1.75
CA GLU A 57 5.68 26.30 1.04
C GLU A 57 4.65 27.26 1.67
N ARG A 58 3.48 26.74 2.05
CA ARG A 58 2.48 27.51 2.78
C ARG A 58 3.04 28.02 4.10
N ARG A 59 3.71 27.16 4.87
CA ARG A 59 4.32 27.54 6.15
C ARG A 59 5.35 28.66 5.95
N TYR A 60 6.23 28.51 4.97
CA TYR A 60 7.23 29.54 4.66
C TYR A 60 6.58 30.88 4.30
N SER A 61 5.45 30.87 3.58
CA SER A 61 4.70 32.09 3.26
C SER A 61 4.10 32.77 4.51
N GLU A 62 3.76 32.01 5.55
CA GLU A 62 3.16 32.52 6.78
C GLU A 62 4.19 33.04 7.78
N VAL A 63 5.32 32.33 7.95
CA VAL A 63 6.30 32.63 9.00
C VAL A 63 7.73 32.93 8.51
N ASN A 64 7.97 32.88 7.20
CA ASN A 64 9.27 33.14 6.55
C ASN A 64 10.43 32.25 7.06
N HIS A 65 10.11 31.07 7.58
CA HIS A 65 11.09 30.06 7.98
C HIS A 65 10.49 28.66 7.85
N TYR A 66 11.36 27.67 7.68
CA TYR A 66 11.00 26.24 7.71
C TYR A 66 11.28 25.60 9.07
N SER A 67 11.86 26.33 10.03
CA SER A 67 12.10 25.81 11.38
C SER A 67 10.78 25.36 12.03
N ASP A 68 10.86 24.32 12.86
CA ASP A 68 9.72 23.63 13.49
C ASP A 68 8.76 22.90 12.53
N ALA A 69 9.05 22.85 11.23
CA ALA A 69 8.26 22.08 10.27
C ALA A 69 8.23 20.58 10.56
N ALA A 70 9.28 20.05 11.19
CA ALA A 70 9.32 18.65 11.64
C ALA A 70 8.69 18.45 13.03
N ALA A 71 8.50 19.53 13.81
CA ALA A 71 8.04 19.49 15.20
C ALA A 71 6.53 19.76 15.35
N ALA A 72 5.95 20.57 14.46
CA ALA A 72 4.53 20.92 14.47
C ALA A 72 3.73 20.01 13.52
N GLY A 73 3.41 18.79 13.97
CA GLY A 73 2.64 17.79 13.23
C GLY A 73 1.18 18.15 12.89
N ALA A 74 0.84 19.43 12.74
CA ALA A 74 -0.49 19.90 12.34
C ALA A 74 -0.47 20.89 11.17
N ASP A 75 0.54 21.77 11.06
CA ASP A 75 0.53 22.89 10.09
C ASP A 75 1.49 22.70 8.91
N THR A 76 2.47 21.80 9.04
CA THR A 76 3.37 21.39 7.97
C THR A 76 2.98 20.07 7.34
N GLY A 77 1.83 19.52 7.74
CA GLY A 77 1.34 18.23 7.29
C GLY A 77 2.42 17.17 7.53
N ALA A 78 2.53 16.67 8.77
CA ALA A 78 3.24 15.41 8.96
C ALA A 78 2.74 14.46 7.86
N PRO A 79 3.62 13.91 7.00
CA PRO A 79 3.16 13.02 5.95
C PRO A 79 2.40 11.94 6.68
N ASP A 80 1.07 11.94 6.51
CA ASP A 80 0.25 10.85 6.96
C ASP A 80 0.72 9.71 6.07
N ALA A 81 1.71 8.97 6.56
CA ALA A 81 2.27 7.82 5.90
C ALA A 81 1.22 6.71 6.01
N SER A 82 -0.03 6.99 5.60
CA SER A 82 -1.24 6.26 5.93
C SER A 82 -1.18 4.88 5.30
N LEU A 83 -0.45 4.00 5.99
CA LEU A 83 -0.96 2.86 6.71
C LEU A 83 -2.19 2.30 6.01
N TYR A 84 -1.95 1.36 5.11
CA TYR A 84 -2.99 0.40 4.82
C TYR A 84 -3.26 -0.35 6.13
N ILE A 85 -4.39 -0.04 6.78
CA ILE A 85 -4.84 -0.73 7.97
C ILE A 85 -5.15 -2.16 7.55
N ILE A 86 -4.19 -3.06 7.77
CA ILE A 86 -4.47 -4.48 7.88
C ILE A 86 -4.54 -4.73 9.38
N GLU A 87 -5.70 -4.51 10.01
CA GLU A 87 -5.84 -4.86 11.43
C GLU A 87 -5.37 -6.32 11.64
N PRO A 88 -4.51 -6.58 12.62
CA PRO A 88 -4.17 -5.74 13.77
C PRO A 88 -2.84 -4.96 13.66
N GLU A 89 -2.18 -4.92 12.50
CA GLU A 89 -0.84 -4.34 12.36
C GLU A 89 -0.82 -3.15 11.39
N VAL A 90 -0.35 -2.03 11.93
CA VAL A 90 0.03 -0.86 11.15
C VAL A 90 1.32 -1.20 10.41
N VAL A 91 1.21 -1.75 9.20
CA VAL A 91 2.40 -2.10 8.40
C VAL A 91 2.92 -0.84 7.70
N GLN A 92 3.97 -0.25 8.26
CA GLN A 92 4.70 0.85 7.64
C GLN A 92 5.57 0.31 6.51
N PHE A 93 5.28 0.71 5.27
CA PHE A 93 6.06 0.29 4.08
C PHE A 93 7.17 1.28 3.72
N TYR A 94 7.03 2.54 4.12
CA TYR A 94 8.01 3.60 3.87
C TYR A 94 8.02 4.59 5.05
N THR A 95 9.19 5.15 5.31
CA THR A 95 9.38 6.23 6.28
C THR A 95 9.76 7.49 5.52
N ILE A 96 8.93 8.53 5.62
CA ILE A 96 9.26 9.87 5.12
C ILE A 96 9.76 10.66 6.31
N THR A 97 11.01 11.12 6.25
CA THR A 97 11.63 11.94 7.29
C THR A 97 12.05 13.29 6.73
N ILE A 98 11.81 14.35 7.48
CA ILE A 98 12.36 15.68 7.23
C ILE A 98 13.58 15.82 8.13
N SER A 99 14.76 16.03 7.54
CA SER A 99 15.97 16.36 8.27
C SER A 99 16.32 17.81 8.01
N GLU A 100 16.43 18.61 9.06
CA GLU A 100 17.04 19.93 8.98
C GLU A 100 18.52 19.75 8.60
N THR A 101 18.97 20.44 7.56
CA THR A 101 20.41 20.59 7.27
C THR A 101 20.84 21.89 7.91
N ASP A 102 21.90 21.87 8.72
CA ASP A 102 22.48 23.03 9.44
C ASP A 102 22.99 24.11 8.48
N GLY A 103 22.08 24.81 7.81
CA GLY A 103 22.41 25.68 6.68
C GLY A 103 21.32 26.64 6.27
N GLY A 104 20.82 27.45 7.21
CA GLY A 104 20.14 28.73 6.95
C GLY A 104 18.66 28.66 6.60
#